data_AF-A0A1G6MVX2-F1
#
_entry.id   AF-A0A1G6MVX2-F1
#
_cell.length_a   1.000
_cell.length_b   1.000
_cell.length_c   1.000
_cell.angle_alpha   90.00
_cell.angle_beta   90.00
_cell.angle_gamma   90.00
#
_symmetry.space_group_name_H-M   'P 1'
#
loop_
_entity.id
_entity.type
_entity.pdbx_description
1 polymer ?
#
loop_
_entity_poly.entity_id
_entity_poly.type
_entity_poly.pdbx_seq_one_letter_code
_entity_poly.pdbx_strand_id
1 'polypeptide(L)'
;MKITFIIGPSGVGKSSFIEREYAGKERVCIFNIARKAKELFGNYEAMKDSARELQIINESCRDAFFTLMDGEEVVVEYYSNGFDDGLFAMCKKANSIGIRTELITLTCDADVAWERVQKAGPDYFSSAKIKEDTEMLFLGVLEDVEFNMDFDRICEVGAEGGTISFFRFRKGNEDRFFFNTDESDTFDFEPKNELDKIKGVNYVREYGTFSDAFAALLDTYPIFSLVPLKVHAGYQSEFRKAYQKFLNGEQAFLSNHDWNQHLN
;
A
#
# COMPACT_ATOMS: atom_id res chain seq x y z
N MET A 1 2.94 -3.82 -11.48
CA MET A 1 1.63 -3.28 -11.03
C MET A 1 0.82 -2.84 -12.23
N LYS A 2 -0.47 -3.18 -12.24
CA LYS A 2 -1.43 -2.73 -13.25
C LYS A 2 -2.77 -2.45 -12.60
N ILE A 3 -3.46 -1.40 -13.05
CA ILE A 3 -4.85 -1.15 -12.69
C ILE A 3 -5.69 -1.14 -13.96
N THR A 4 -6.76 -1.92 -13.97
CA THR A 4 -7.73 -1.95 -15.06
C THR A 4 -9.07 -1.42 -14.57
N PHE A 5 -9.48 -0.27 -15.07
CA PHE A 5 -10.79 0.31 -14.80
C PHE A 5 -11.83 -0.24 -15.78
N ILE A 6 -12.80 -0.99 -15.28
CA ILE A 6 -13.97 -1.40 -16.04
C ILE A 6 -15.06 -0.37 -15.81
N ILE A 7 -15.34 0.43 -16.85
CA ILE A 7 -16.20 1.61 -16.73
C ILE A 7 -17.45 1.51 -17.59
N GLY A 8 -18.48 2.25 -17.20
CA GLY A 8 -19.73 2.36 -17.95
C GLY A 8 -20.93 2.59 -17.03
N PRO A 9 -22.10 2.96 -17.59
CA PRO A 9 -23.29 3.20 -16.81
C PRO A 9 -23.83 1.91 -16.17
N SER A 10 -24.86 2.05 -15.34
CA SER A 10 -25.57 0.90 -14.76
C SER A 10 -26.24 0.06 -15.85
N GLY A 11 -26.21 -1.28 -15.71
CA GLY A 11 -26.88 -2.20 -16.65
C GLY A 11 -26.08 -2.62 -17.88
N VAL A 12 -24.90 -2.04 -18.14
CA VAL A 12 -24.08 -2.40 -19.34
C VAL A 12 -23.36 -3.75 -19.24
N GLY A 13 -23.37 -4.38 -18.05
CA GLY A 13 -22.79 -5.71 -17.84
C GLY A 13 -21.36 -5.73 -17.30
N LYS A 14 -20.91 -4.66 -16.60
CA LYS A 14 -19.57 -4.58 -15.97
C LYS A 14 -19.26 -5.78 -15.09
N SER A 15 -20.12 -6.10 -14.11
CA SER A 15 -19.86 -7.21 -13.20
C SER A 15 -19.82 -8.57 -13.90
N SER A 16 -20.67 -8.77 -14.92
CA SER A 16 -20.65 -10.01 -15.72
C SER A 16 -19.40 -10.12 -16.59
N PHE A 17 -18.90 -9.01 -17.13
CA PHE A 17 -17.63 -8.96 -17.83
C PHE A 17 -16.46 -9.28 -16.89
N ILE A 18 -16.43 -8.66 -15.71
CA ILE A 18 -15.41 -8.91 -14.69
C ILE A 18 -15.41 -10.38 -14.28
N GLU A 19 -16.58 -10.96 -14.03
CA GLU A 19 -16.69 -12.36 -13.64
C GLU A 19 -16.18 -13.30 -14.73
N ARG A 20 -16.51 -13.02 -16.00
CA ARG A 20 -16.06 -13.85 -17.12
C ARG A 20 -14.56 -13.73 -17.39
N GLU A 21 -14.03 -12.52 -17.33
CA GLU A 21 -12.67 -12.23 -17.79
C GLU A 21 -11.63 -12.27 -16.68
N TYR A 22 -12.00 -12.09 -15.41
CA TYR A 22 -11.05 -11.90 -14.31
C TYR A 22 -11.29 -12.81 -13.11
N ALA A 23 -12.51 -13.29 -12.87
CA ALA A 23 -12.74 -14.15 -11.71
C ALA A 23 -11.96 -15.48 -11.83
N GLY A 24 -11.34 -15.89 -10.72
CA GLY A 24 -10.53 -17.11 -10.65
C GLY A 24 -9.16 -17.03 -11.31
N LYS A 25 -8.76 -15.87 -11.86
CA LYS A 25 -7.38 -15.67 -12.30
C LYS A 25 -6.48 -15.51 -11.07
N GLU A 26 -5.38 -16.26 -11.06
CA GLU A 26 -4.29 -16.03 -10.12
C GLU A 26 -3.73 -14.62 -10.35
N ARG A 27 -3.35 -13.94 -9.27
CA ARG A 27 -2.68 -12.62 -9.31
C ARG A 27 -3.56 -11.45 -9.76
N VAL A 28 -4.87 -11.54 -9.52
CA VAL A 28 -5.84 -10.48 -9.83
C VAL A 28 -6.74 -10.25 -8.62
N CYS A 29 -6.84 -8.99 -8.18
CA CYS A 29 -7.84 -8.56 -7.20
C CYS A 29 -8.93 -7.73 -7.88
N ILE A 30 -10.19 -7.99 -7.51
CA ILE A 30 -11.35 -7.23 -7.99
C ILE A 30 -11.75 -6.23 -6.90
N PHE A 31 -11.54 -4.94 -7.16
CA PHE A 31 -12.00 -3.87 -6.30
C PHE A 31 -13.44 -3.49 -6.66
N ASN A 32 -14.39 -4.02 -5.88
CA ASN A 32 -15.80 -3.68 -5.95
C ASN A 32 -16.43 -3.86 -4.55
N ILE A 33 -16.76 -2.75 -3.90
CA ILE A 33 -17.29 -2.71 -2.53
C ILE A 33 -18.60 -3.51 -2.41
N ALA A 34 -19.51 -3.36 -3.38
CA ALA A 34 -20.78 -4.09 -3.38
C ALA A 34 -20.58 -5.61 -3.56
N ARG A 35 -19.60 -6.02 -4.39
CA ARG A 35 -19.21 -7.43 -4.53
C ARG A 35 -18.67 -7.95 -3.20
N LYS A 36 -17.76 -7.22 -2.55
CA LYS A 36 -17.19 -7.61 -1.25
C LYS A 36 -18.28 -7.75 -0.18
N ALA A 37 -19.32 -6.91 -0.19
CA ALA A 37 -20.49 -7.07 0.68
C ALA A 37 -21.20 -8.42 0.48
N LYS A 38 -21.39 -8.85 -0.77
CA LYS A 38 -21.95 -10.18 -1.08
C LYS A 38 -21.00 -11.32 -0.69
N GLU A 39 -19.70 -11.16 -0.87
CA GLU A 39 -18.71 -12.17 -0.48
C GLU A 39 -18.69 -12.40 1.04
N LEU A 40 -18.69 -11.33 1.84
CA LEU A 40 -18.59 -11.42 3.30
C LEU A 40 -19.92 -11.74 3.99
N PHE A 41 -21.04 -11.19 3.49
CA PHE A 41 -22.33 -11.23 4.19
C PHE A 41 -23.48 -11.80 3.36
N GLY A 42 -23.24 -12.18 2.11
CA GLY A 42 -24.25 -12.76 1.22
C GLY A 42 -25.30 -11.79 0.69
N ASN A 43 -25.26 -10.52 1.07
CA ASN A 43 -26.28 -9.52 0.69
C ASN A 43 -25.73 -8.09 0.70
N TYR A 44 -26.42 -7.18 -0.01
CA TYR A 44 -26.05 -5.76 -0.08
C TYR A 44 -26.57 -4.92 1.09
N GLU A 45 -27.52 -5.43 1.89
CA GLU A 45 -28.05 -4.71 3.05
C GLU A 45 -26.98 -4.51 4.13
N ALA A 46 -25.92 -5.33 4.11
CA ALA A 46 -24.72 -5.14 4.93
C ALA A 46 -24.05 -3.76 4.73
N MET A 47 -24.22 -3.11 3.57
CA MET A 47 -23.73 -1.74 3.34
C MET A 47 -24.59 -0.66 4.00
N LYS A 48 -25.71 -1.01 4.65
CA LYS A 48 -26.52 -0.06 5.45
C LYS A 48 -26.22 -0.15 6.95
N ASP A 49 -25.42 -1.13 7.36
CA ASP A 49 -24.98 -1.33 8.73
C ASP A 49 -23.55 -0.81 8.86
N SER A 50 -23.34 0.24 9.66
CA SER A 50 -22.05 0.94 9.72
C SER A 50 -20.88 0.05 10.14
N ALA A 51 -21.12 -0.97 10.97
CA ALA A 51 -20.04 -1.87 11.40
C ALA A 51 -19.65 -2.84 10.28
N ARG A 52 -20.65 -3.39 9.57
CA ARG A 52 -20.41 -4.30 8.45
C ARG A 52 -19.85 -3.57 7.23
N GLU A 53 -20.37 -2.38 6.94
CA GLU A 53 -19.87 -1.50 5.90
C GLU A 53 -18.38 -1.21 6.08
N LEU A 54 -17.96 -0.83 7.30
CA LEU A 54 -16.56 -0.57 7.60
C LEU A 54 -15.68 -1.83 7.40
N GLN A 55 -16.18 -3.01 7.74
CA GLN A 55 -15.49 -4.26 7.46
C GLN A 55 -15.35 -4.53 5.95
N ILE A 56 -16.39 -4.28 5.16
CA ILE A 56 -16.38 -4.44 3.69
C ILE A 56 -15.32 -3.51 3.08
N ILE A 57 -15.29 -2.26 3.53
CA ILE A 57 -14.35 -1.24 3.06
C ILE A 57 -12.92 -1.66 3.39
N ASN A 58 -12.64 -1.98 4.65
CA ASN A 58 -11.29 -2.34 5.09
C ASN A 58 -10.75 -3.56 4.34
N GLU A 59 -11.56 -4.61 4.17
CA GLU A 59 -11.17 -5.80 3.43
C GLU A 59 -10.94 -5.49 1.95
N SER A 60 -11.81 -4.68 1.32
CA SER A 60 -11.63 -4.27 -0.09
C SER A 60 -10.35 -3.46 -0.31
N CYS A 61 -10.07 -2.49 0.57
CA CYS A 61 -8.87 -1.66 0.49
C CYS A 61 -7.61 -2.49 0.76
N ARG A 62 -7.63 -3.34 1.78
CA ARG A 62 -6.51 -4.22 2.14
C ARG A 62 -6.13 -5.16 0.99
N ASP A 63 -7.12 -5.82 0.39
CA ASP A 63 -6.89 -6.75 -0.72
C ASP A 63 -6.26 -6.02 -1.91
N ALA A 64 -6.77 -4.85 -2.27
CA ALA A 64 -6.22 -4.06 -3.37
C ALA A 64 -4.82 -3.51 -3.08
N PHE A 65 -4.58 -3.03 -1.86
CA PHE A 65 -3.27 -2.54 -1.42
C PHE A 65 -2.21 -3.64 -1.56
N PHE A 66 -2.42 -4.81 -0.95
CA PHE A 66 -1.44 -5.89 -1.00
C PHE A 66 -1.23 -6.41 -2.43
N THR A 67 -2.29 -6.52 -3.23
CA THR A 67 -2.18 -6.92 -4.64
C THR A 67 -1.31 -5.95 -5.44
N LEU A 68 -1.43 -4.64 -5.20
CA LEU A 68 -0.56 -3.66 -5.85
C LEU A 68 0.88 -3.76 -5.33
N MET A 69 1.08 -3.90 -4.02
CA MET A 69 2.42 -4.07 -3.43
C MET A 69 3.15 -5.33 -3.95
N ASP A 70 2.42 -6.41 -4.24
CA ASP A 70 2.94 -7.64 -4.85
C ASP A 70 3.25 -7.49 -6.36
N GLY A 71 3.01 -6.30 -6.93
CA GLY A 71 3.30 -6.00 -8.32
C GLY A 71 2.20 -6.44 -9.30
N GLU A 72 1.04 -6.84 -8.80
CA GLU A 72 0.00 -7.56 -9.55
C GLU A 72 -1.08 -6.61 -10.15
N GLU A 73 -2.22 -7.17 -10.56
CA GLU A 73 -3.32 -6.45 -11.21
C GLU A 73 -4.52 -6.23 -10.29
N VAL A 74 -4.96 -4.97 -10.19
CA VAL A 74 -6.25 -4.63 -9.57
C VAL A 74 -7.25 -4.21 -10.64
N VAL A 75 -8.41 -4.85 -10.64
CA VAL A 75 -9.53 -4.56 -11.54
C VAL A 75 -10.59 -3.78 -10.78
N VAL A 76 -10.81 -2.53 -11.17
CA VAL A 76 -11.74 -1.62 -10.50
C VAL A 76 -13.04 -1.57 -11.29
N GLU A 77 -14.16 -1.96 -10.68
CA GLU A 77 -15.48 -1.70 -11.26
C GLU A 77 -15.90 -0.27 -10.92
N TYR A 78 -16.03 0.60 -11.93
CA TYR A 78 -16.34 2.02 -11.70
C TYR A 78 -17.54 2.47 -12.54
N TYR A 79 -18.37 3.34 -11.95
CA TYR A 79 -19.46 3.97 -12.69
C TYR A 79 -18.93 5.22 -13.42
N SER A 80 -19.10 5.25 -14.74
CA SER A 80 -18.89 6.47 -15.52
C SER A 80 -19.83 6.46 -16.72
N ASN A 81 -20.39 7.63 -17.04
CA ASN A 81 -21.28 7.85 -18.18
C ASN A 81 -20.78 8.98 -19.10
N GLY A 82 -19.47 9.26 -19.07
CA GLY A 82 -18.85 10.34 -19.83
C GLY A 82 -17.48 10.71 -19.27
N PHE A 83 -17.09 11.97 -19.46
CA PHE A 83 -15.91 12.51 -18.78
C PHE A 83 -16.17 12.51 -17.27
N ASP A 84 -15.16 12.09 -16.51
CA ASP A 84 -15.26 11.85 -15.08
C ASP A 84 -13.96 12.29 -14.40
N ASP A 85 -14.03 13.39 -13.64
CA ASP A 85 -12.87 13.98 -12.95
C ASP A 85 -12.27 13.03 -11.92
N GLY A 86 -13.10 12.25 -11.25
CA GLY A 86 -12.68 11.27 -10.24
C GLY A 86 -11.90 10.12 -10.85
N LEU A 87 -12.42 9.55 -11.94
CA LEU A 87 -11.68 8.54 -12.73
C LEU A 87 -10.35 9.09 -13.25
N PHE A 88 -10.37 10.33 -13.76
CA PHE A 88 -9.16 10.98 -14.24
C PHE A 88 -8.13 11.20 -13.11
N ALA A 89 -8.58 11.62 -11.93
CA ALA A 89 -7.73 11.79 -10.75
C ALA A 89 -7.09 10.47 -10.33
N MET A 90 -7.86 9.39 -10.23
CA MET A 90 -7.34 8.05 -9.93
C MET A 90 -6.31 7.59 -10.96
N CYS A 91 -6.59 7.77 -12.26
CA CYS A 91 -5.65 7.39 -13.32
C CYS A 91 -4.36 8.22 -13.26
N LYS A 92 -4.47 9.53 -13.01
CA LYS A 92 -3.33 10.44 -12.88
C LYS A 92 -2.46 10.06 -11.68
N LYS A 93 -3.07 9.75 -10.53
CA LYS A 93 -2.38 9.30 -9.31
C LYS A 93 -1.67 7.97 -9.53
N ALA A 94 -2.35 6.97 -10.10
CA ALA A 94 -1.74 5.68 -10.41
C ALA A 94 -0.53 5.83 -11.35
N ASN A 95 -0.68 6.63 -12.41
CA ASN A 95 0.41 6.89 -13.35
C ASN A 95 1.57 7.68 -12.72
N SER A 96 1.32 8.60 -11.77
CA SER A 96 2.39 9.35 -11.10
C SER A 96 3.27 8.48 -10.20
N ILE A 97 2.72 7.38 -9.68
CA ILE A 97 3.46 6.39 -8.88
C ILE A 97 3.92 5.17 -9.71
N GLY A 98 3.91 5.30 -11.04
CA GLY A 98 4.46 4.27 -11.94
C GLY A 98 3.59 3.03 -12.15
N ILE A 99 2.31 3.06 -11.76
CA ILE A 99 1.36 1.97 -12.02
C ILE A 99 0.76 2.14 -13.41
N ARG A 100 0.81 1.09 -14.23
CA ARG A 100 0.17 1.09 -15.55
C ARG A 100 -1.35 1.08 -15.41
N THR A 101 -2.03 2.02 -16.06
CA THR A 101 -3.50 2.07 -16.11
C THR A 101 -4.04 1.59 -17.46
N GLU A 102 -5.16 0.87 -17.43
CA GLU A 102 -5.96 0.47 -18.59
C GLU A 102 -7.42 0.80 -18.34
N LEU A 103 -8.13 1.29 -19.36
CA LEU A 103 -9.56 1.60 -19.29
C LEU A 103 -10.31 0.72 -20.29
N ILE A 104 -11.31 0.00 -19.81
CA ILE A 104 -12.24 -0.78 -20.63
C ILE A 104 -13.62 -0.19 -20.45
N THR A 105 -14.11 0.48 -21.48
CA THR A 105 -15.44 1.10 -21.49
C THR A 105 -16.46 0.12 -22.06
N LEU A 106 -17.47 -0.24 -21.26
CA LEU A 106 -18.60 -1.04 -21.70
C LEU A 106 -19.79 -0.13 -21.98
N THR A 107 -20.36 -0.27 -23.17
CA THR A 107 -21.54 0.50 -23.61
C THR A 107 -22.59 -0.44 -24.20
N CYS A 108 -23.85 -0.05 -24.06
CA CYS A 108 -24.98 -0.63 -24.78
C CYS A 108 -26.10 0.40 -24.89
N ASP A 109 -27.12 0.09 -25.69
CA ASP A 109 -28.32 0.92 -25.76
C ASP A 109 -28.98 1.07 -24.39
N ALA A 110 -29.51 2.27 -24.11
CA ALA A 110 -30.08 2.61 -22.81
C ALA A 110 -31.28 1.71 -22.46
N ASP A 111 -32.12 1.40 -23.45
CA ASP A 111 -33.28 0.51 -23.26
C ASP A 111 -32.85 -0.90 -22.88
N VAL A 112 -31.78 -1.41 -23.50
CA VAL A 112 -31.20 -2.72 -23.18
C VAL A 112 -30.59 -2.72 -21.77
N ALA A 113 -29.88 -1.65 -21.39
CA ALA A 113 -29.33 -1.51 -20.04
C ALA A 113 -30.46 -1.50 -18.99
N TRP A 114 -31.53 -0.74 -19.26
CA TRP A 114 -32.69 -0.64 -18.39
C TRP A 114 -33.42 -1.98 -18.24
N GLU A 115 -33.68 -2.69 -19.33
CA GLU A 115 -34.28 -4.03 -19.29
C GLU A 115 -33.47 -5.00 -18.44
N ARG A 116 -32.13 -4.96 -18.54
CA ARG A 116 -31.24 -5.82 -17.75
C ARG A 116 -31.33 -5.50 -16.26
N VAL A 117 -31.38 -4.22 -15.90
CA VAL A 117 -31.57 -3.78 -14.51
C VAL A 117 -32.91 -4.28 -13.97
N GLN A 118 -33.99 -4.16 -14.74
CA GLN A 118 -35.32 -4.64 -14.36
C GLN A 118 -35.35 -6.17 -14.18
N LYS A 119 -34.68 -6.92 -15.07
CA LYS A 119 -34.60 -8.39 -14.98
C LYS A 119 -33.77 -8.89 -13.79
N ALA A 120 -32.75 -8.14 -13.36
CA ALA A 120 -31.88 -8.53 -12.26
C ALA A 120 -32.56 -8.42 -10.88
N GLY A 121 -33.64 -7.63 -10.76
CA GLY A 121 -34.50 -7.61 -9.58
C GLY A 121 -33.77 -7.22 -8.28
N PRO A 122 -34.11 -7.81 -7.12
CA PRO A 122 -33.56 -7.42 -5.81
C PRO A 122 -32.07 -7.76 -5.65
N ASP A 123 -31.53 -8.63 -6.50
CA ASP A 123 -30.11 -9.02 -6.50
C ASP A 123 -29.22 -8.04 -7.28
N TYR A 124 -29.79 -6.93 -7.76
CA TYR A 124 -29.06 -5.88 -8.44
C TYR A 124 -28.62 -4.76 -7.48
N PHE A 125 -27.33 -4.44 -7.50
CA PHE A 125 -26.79 -3.24 -6.88
C PHE A 125 -26.24 -2.30 -7.93
N SER A 126 -26.71 -1.05 -7.92
CA SER A 126 -26.27 -0.04 -8.90
C SER A 126 -24.91 0.52 -8.50
N SER A 127 -23.91 0.38 -9.37
CA SER A 127 -22.57 0.96 -9.18
C SER A 127 -22.61 2.49 -9.03
N ALA A 128 -23.65 3.16 -9.53
CA ALA A 128 -23.85 4.60 -9.33
C ALA A 128 -24.01 4.98 -7.85
N LYS A 129 -24.48 4.06 -6.99
CA LYS A 129 -24.69 4.32 -5.55
C LYS A 129 -23.39 4.35 -4.73
N ILE A 130 -22.33 3.73 -5.24
CA ILE A 130 -21.02 3.61 -4.56
C ILE A 130 -19.92 4.31 -5.35
N LYS A 131 -20.27 5.18 -6.29
CA LYS A 131 -19.31 5.84 -7.18
C LYS A 131 -18.30 6.66 -6.36
N GLU A 132 -18.80 7.54 -5.51
CA GLU A 132 -18.00 8.43 -4.67
C GLU A 132 -17.18 7.64 -3.64
N ASP A 133 -17.77 6.62 -3.02
CA ASP A 133 -17.06 5.74 -2.10
C ASP A 133 -15.92 4.99 -2.80
N THR A 134 -16.17 4.44 -3.99
CA THR A 134 -15.15 3.73 -4.78
C THR A 134 -14.00 4.67 -5.13
N GLU A 135 -14.30 5.92 -5.52
CA GLU A 135 -13.29 6.92 -5.82
C GLU A 135 -12.44 7.29 -4.60
N MET A 136 -13.09 7.67 -3.50
CA MET A 136 -12.41 8.08 -2.27
C MET A 136 -11.54 6.94 -1.71
N LEU A 137 -12.10 5.73 -1.63
CA LEU A 137 -11.41 4.59 -1.05
C LEU A 137 -10.27 4.11 -1.93
N PHE A 138 -10.47 4.07 -3.25
CA PHE A 138 -9.41 3.64 -4.16
C PHE A 138 -8.29 4.68 -4.28
N LEU A 139 -8.60 5.99 -4.19
CA LEU A 139 -7.57 7.03 -4.02
C LEU A 139 -6.77 6.81 -2.75
N GLY A 140 -7.42 6.50 -1.63
CA GLY A 140 -6.74 6.13 -0.37
C GLY A 140 -5.78 4.95 -0.55
N VAL A 141 -6.21 3.89 -1.25
CA VAL A 141 -5.33 2.76 -1.59
C VAL A 141 -4.10 3.22 -2.39
N LEU A 142 -4.28 4.12 -3.37
CA LEU A 142 -3.15 4.64 -4.16
C LEU A 142 -2.21 5.53 -3.34
N GLU A 143 -2.73 6.27 -2.36
CA GLU A 143 -1.92 7.05 -1.42
C GLU A 143 -1.13 6.14 -0.49
N ASP A 144 -1.75 5.07 0.03
CA ASP A 144 -1.07 4.06 0.83
C ASP A 144 0.03 3.37 0.02
N VAL A 145 -0.23 3.02 -1.24
CA VAL A 145 0.78 2.45 -2.14
C VAL A 145 1.91 3.44 -2.41
N GLU A 146 1.62 4.71 -2.69
CA GLU A 146 2.66 5.74 -2.87
C GLU A 146 3.57 5.83 -1.64
N PHE A 147 2.97 5.94 -0.47
CA PHE A 147 3.69 6.02 0.80
C PHE A 147 4.60 4.81 1.00
N ASN A 148 4.11 3.62 0.66
CA ASN A 148 4.87 2.38 0.80
C ASN A 148 5.91 2.15 -0.32
N MET A 149 5.66 2.64 -1.53
CA MET A 149 6.63 2.63 -2.63
C MET A 149 7.78 3.60 -2.40
N ASP A 150 7.54 4.70 -1.69
CA ASP A 150 8.59 5.63 -1.31
C ASP A 150 9.56 5.04 -0.27
N PHE A 151 9.28 3.88 0.34
CA PHE A 151 10.19 3.19 1.25
C PHE A 151 11.21 2.32 0.50
N ASP A 152 12.33 2.94 0.10
CA ASP A 152 13.51 2.22 -0.34
C ASP A 152 14.15 1.50 0.86
N ARG A 153 14.01 0.18 0.94
CA ARG A 153 14.74 -0.60 1.95
C ARG A 153 16.23 -0.62 1.61
N ILE A 154 17.02 0.11 2.39
CA ILE A 154 18.44 0.28 2.16
C ILE A 154 19.25 -0.84 2.80
N CYS A 155 18.85 -1.29 3.99
CA CYS A 155 19.62 -2.27 4.74
C CYS A 155 18.70 -3.13 5.61
N GLU A 156 19.14 -4.35 5.86
CA GLU A 156 18.48 -5.31 6.71
C GLU A 156 19.53 -5.90 7.64
N VAL A 157 19.26 -5.86 8.94
CA VAL A 157 20.20 -6.26 9.99
C VAL A 157 19.50 -7.23 10.94
N GLY A 158 20.04 -8.43 11.12
CA GLY A 158 19.58 -9.38 12.12
C GLY A 158 20.02 -8.99 13.52
N ALA A 159 19.11 -9.11 14.48
CA ALA A 159 19.30 -8.91 15.91
C ALA A 159 18.94 -10.18 16.71
N GLU A 160 19.35 -10.30 17.98
CA GLU A 160 19.03 -11.46 18.84
C GLU A 160 17.51 -11.73 19.02
N GLY A 161 16.63 -10.79 18.61
CA GLY A 161 15.17 -10.92 18.69
C GLY A 161 14.42 -10.87 17.35
N GLY A 162 15.08 -10.67 16.21
CA GLY A 162 14.41 -10.52 14.92
C GLY A 162 15.20 -9.67 13.93
N THR A 163 14.57 -9.23 12.85
CA THR A 163 15.23 -8.40 11.85
C THR A 163 14.87 -6.93 12.02
N ILE A 164 15.85 -6.07 11.73
CA ILE A 164 15.69 -4.63 11.65
C ILE A 164 15.85 -4.21 10.20
N SER A 165 14.80 -3.62 9.64
CA SER A 165 14.80 -3.08 8.30
C SER A 165 15.00 -1.57 8.32
N PHE A 166 15.96 -1.11 7.53
CA PHE A 166 16.32 0.30 7.32
C PHE A 166 15.71 0.81 6.02
N PHE A 167 15.02 1.93 6.09
CA PHE A 167 14.34 2.52 4.94
C PHE A 167 14.80 3.96 4.72
N ARG A 168 14.90 4.33 3.44
CA ARG A 168 14.87 5.72 2.99
C ARG A 168 13.51 5.98 2.39
N PHE A 169 13.01 7.19 2.57
CA PHE A 169 11.87 7.67 1.82
C PHE A 169 11.96 9.14 1.52
N ARG A 170 11.10 9.58 0.62
CA ARG A 170 11.03 10.98 0.24
C ARG A 170 9.86 11.64 0.96
N LYS A 171 10.12 12.73 1.68
CA LYS A 171 9.09 13.58 2.28
C LYS A 171 9.17 14.97 1.64
N GLY A 172 8.31 15.21 0.65
CA GLY A 172 8.42 16.38 -0.22
C GLY A 172 9.68 16.32 -1.08
N ASN A 173 10.59 17.29 -0.94
CA ASN A 173 11.85 17.33 -1.68
C ASN A 173 13.06 16.78 -0.89
N GLU A 174 12.84 16.30 0.32
CA GLU A 174 13.90 15.85 1.24
C GLU A 174 13.88 14.34 1.41
N ASP A 175 15.07 13.75 1.46
CA ASP A 175 15.25 12.37 1.88
C ASP A 175 15.11 12.27 3.40
N ARG A 176 14.40 11.23 3.85
CA ARG A 176 14.19 10.87 5.24
C ARG A 176 14.53 9.41 5.43
N PHE A 177 14.91 9.07 6.65
CA PHE A 177 15.38 7.74 7.01
C PHE A 177 14.66 7.27 8.28
N PHE A 178 14.37 5.99 8.37
CA PHE A 178 13.90 5.36 9.60
C PHE A 178 14.29 3.87 9.62
N PHE A 179 14.08 3.24 10.76
CA PHE A 179 14.22 1.81 10.91
C PHE A 179 13.06 1.24 11.70
N ASN A 180 12.67 0.02 11.37
CA ASN A 180 11.63 -0.73 12.08
C ASN A 180 12.08 -2.16 12.33
N THR A 181 11.54 -2.79 13.36
CA THR A 181 11.75 -4.21 13.67
C THR A 181 10.56 -5.04 13.23
N ASP A 182 10.80 -6.32 12.95
CA ASP A 182 9.75 -7.28 12.59
C ASP A 182 8.68 -7.47 13.69
N GLU A 183 8.96 -7.03 14.92
CA GLU A 183 8.01 -7.06 16.04
C GLU A 183 6.94 -5.97 15.95
N SER A 184 7.09 -5.04 15.01
CA SER A 184 6.18 -3.90 14.81
C SER A 184 5.40 -4.10 13.51
N ASP A 185 4.51 -5.10 13.51
CA ASP A 185 3.60 -5.43 12.38
C ASP A 185 2.80 -4.21 11.87
N THR A 186 2.62 -3.20 12.73
CA THR A 186 2.03 -1.90 12.41
C THR A 186 2.82 -0.80 13.11
N PHE A 187 3.25 0.22 12.35
CA PHE A 187 3.91 1.40 12.87
C PHE A 187 3.26 2.68 12.36
N ASP A 188 3.42 3.76 13.10
CA ASP A 188 3.05 5.11 12.67
C ASP A 188 4.25 6.05 12.88
N PHE A 189 4.36 7.14 12.13
CA PHE A 189 5.45 8.09 12.32
C PHE A 189 5.19 8.98 13.54
N GLU A 190 6.23 9.23 14.33
CA GLU A 190 6.13 10.04 15.54
C GLU A 190 5.57 11.45 15.19
N PRO A 191 4.37 11.81 15.69
CA PRO A 191 3.78 13.11 15.38
C PRO A 191 4.58 14.23 16.05
N LYS A 192 4.58 15.41 15.43
CA LYS A 192 5.39 16.56 15.90
C LYS A 192 4.94 17.09 17.26
N ASN A 193 3.67 16.95 17.62
CA ASN A 193 3.15 17.38 18.91
C ASN A 193 2.84 16.17 19.79
N GLU A 194 3.23 16.25 21.07
CA GLU A 194 2.93 15.22 22.07
C GLU A 194 1.42 14.97 22.25
N LEU A 195 0.58 15.98 22.01
CA LEU A 195 -0.88 15.86 22.12
C LEU A 195 -1.50 14.95 21.04
N ASP A 196 -0.79 14.76 19.93
CA ASP A 196 -1.25 13.94 18.80
C ASP A 196 -0.84 12.47 18.97
N LYS A 197 -0.07 12.13 20.03
CA LYS A 197 0.33 10.75 20.32
C LYS A 197 -0.80 9.95 20.95
N ILE A 198 -1.07 8.79 20.36
CA ILE A 198 -2.04 7.81 20.84
C ILE A 198 -1.32 6.80 21.73
N LYS A 199 -1.87 6.57 22.93
CA LYS A 199 -1.31 5.61 23.87
C LYS A 199 -1.40 4.19 23.32
N GLY A 200 -0.27 3.48 23.27
CA GLY A 200 -0.20 2.10 22.80
C GLY A 200 0.18 1.94 21.33
N VAL A 201 0.45 3.04 20.61
CA VAL A 201 1.00 3.01 19.25
C VAL A 201 2.53 3.01 19.30
N ASN A 202 3.15 2.10 18.53
CA ASN A 202 4.59 2.08 18.32
C ASN A 202 4.96 3.13 17.27
N TYR A 203 5.41 4.29 17.73
CA TYR A 203 5.83 5.36 16.86
C TYR A 203 7.27 5.18 16.38
N VAL A 204 7.48 5.34 15.09
CA VAL A 204 8.78 5.30 14.42
C VAL A 204 9.30 6.71 14.21
N ARG A 205 10.60 6.90 14.48
CA ARG A 205 11.28 8.18 14.32
C ARG A 205 11.80 8.37 12.90
N GLU A 206 11.59 9.58 12.39
CA GLU A 206 12.17 10.05 11.13
C GLU A 206 13.48 10.80 11.39
N TYR A 207 14.47 10.54 10.55
CA TYR A 207 15.78 11.20 10.59
C TYR A 207 16.04 11.90 9.26
N GLY A 208 16.67 13.08 9.30
CA GLY A 208 17.01 13.85 8.11
C GLY A 208 18.22 13.33 7.35
N THR A 209 19.05 12.50 7.98
CA THR A 209 20.21 11.89 7.34
C THR A 209 20.36 10.43 7.73
N PHE A 210 21.00 9.66 6.84
CA PHE A 210 21.36 8.27 7.11
C PHE A 210 22.23 8.14 8.36
N SER A 211 23.20 9.06 8.55
CA SER A 211 24.11 9.00 9.71
C SER A 211 23.38 9.16 11.04
N ASP A 212 22.34 9.99 11.10
CA ASP A 212 21.58 10.22 12.32
C ASP A 212 20.67 9.02 12.63
N ALA A 213 20.02 8.47 11.60
CA ALA A 213 19.23 7.24 11.74
C ALA A 213 20.08 6.07 12.22
N PHE A 214 21.26 5.90 11.63
CA PHE A 214 22.15 4.80 11.98
C PHE A 214 22.71 4.97 13.39
N ALA A 215 23.10 6.18 13.80
CA ALA A 215 23.51 6.41 15.19
C ALA A 215 22.39 6.05 16.19
N ALA A 216 21.15 6.48 15.91
CA ALA A 216 20.01 6.16 16.78
C ALA A 216 19.66 4.66 16.81
N LEU A 217 19.87 3.94 15.69
CA LEU A 217 19.77 2.49 15.67
C LEU A 217 20.76 1.87 16.65
N LEU A 218 22.02 2.27 16.59
CA LEU A 218 23.08 1.69 17.42
C LEU A 218 22.91 2.01 18.90
N ASP A 219 22.38 3.19 19.22
CA ASP A 219 21.99 3.55 20.58
C ASP A 219 20.85 2.67 21.11
N THR A 220 19.93 2.25 20.22
CA THR A 220 18.77 1.41 20.58
C THR A 220 19.16 -0.08 20.64
N TYR A 221 20.02 -0.53 19.73
CA TYR A 221 20.44 -1.92 19.56
C TYR A 221 21.97 -1.99 19.47
N PRO A 222 22.67 -2.39 20.57
CA PRO A 222 24.13 -2.45 20.57
C PRO A 222 24.68 -3.39 19.48
N ILE A 223 25.75 -2.95 18.78
CA ILE A 223 26.35 -3.63 17.61
C ILE A 223 26.68 -5.10 17.80
N PHE A 224 27.01 -5.54 19.01
CA PHE A 224 27.33 -6.94 19.30
C PHE A 224 26.16 -7.89 19.01
N SER A 225 24.95 -7.34 18.88
CA SER A 225 23.74 -8.08 18.56
C SER A 225 23.37 -7.98 17.08
N LEU A 226 24.05 -7.13 16.28
CA LEU A 226 23.62 -6.74 14.93
C LEU A 226 24.49 -7.33 13.81
N VAL A 227 23.90 -8.17 12.98
CA VAL A 227 24.54 -8.83 11.82
C VAL A 227 23.86 -8.36 10.52
N PRO A 228 24.58 -7.77 9.55
CA PRO A 228 23.95 -7.33 8.31
C PRO A 228 23.51 -8.55 7.52
N LEU A 229 22.25 -8.57 7.09
CA LEU A 229 21.71 -9.60 6.21
C LEU A 229 21.77 -9.14 4.75
N LYS A 230 21.46 -7.86 4.52
CA LYS A 230 21.44 -7.27 3.18
C LYS A 230 21.75 -5.78 3.23
N VAL A 231 22.60 -5.30 2.32
CA VAL A 231 22.88 -3.87 2.13
C VAL A 231 22.67 -3.54 0.67
N HIS A 232 21.90 -2.49 0.38
CA HIS A 232 21.71 -1.99 -0.97
C HIS A 232 23.04 -1.45 -1.52
N ALA A 233 23.40 -1.83 -2.75
CA ALA A 233 24.71 -1.55 -3.34
C ALA A 233 25.08 -0.05 -3.32
N GLY A 234 24.10 0.82 -3.61
CA GLY A 234 24.29 2.28 -3.61
C GLY A 234 24.64 2.89 -2.24
N TYR A 235 24.49 2.15 -1.14
CA TYR A 235 24.66 2.65 0.24
C TYR A 235 25.77 1.95 1.02
N GLN A 236 26.46 0.97 0.43
CA GLN A 236 27.54 0.24 1.10
C GLN A 236 28.63 1.19 1.64
N SER A 237 28.95 2.26 0.89
CA SER A 237 29.97 3.23 1.28
C SER A 237 29.55 4.06 2.50
N GLU A 238 28.28 4.47 2.56
CA GLU A 238 27.69 5.23 3.66
C GLU A 238 27.59 4.37 4.91
N PHE A 239 27.11 3.13 4.79
CA PHE A 239 27.08 2.18 5.90
C PHE A 239 28.47 1.94 6.48
N ARG A 240 29.47 1.74 5.62
CA ARG A 240 30.85 1.55 6.05
C ARG A 240 31.40 2.74 6.81
N LYS A 241 31.15 3.97 6.32
CA LYS A 241 31.61 5.19 6.99
C LYS A 241 30.94 5.39 8.34
N ALA A 242 29.62 5.21 8.42
CA ALA A 242 28.86 5.36 9.65
C ALA A 242 29.30 4.31 10.70
N TYR A 243 29.47 3.06 10.26
CA TYR A 243 29.97 1.97 11.11
C TYR A 243 31.38 2.24 11.64
N GLN A 244 32.31 2.66 10.79
CA GLN A 244 33.68 3.01 11.20
C GLN A 244 33.71 4.20 12.16
N LYS A 245 32.85 5.21 11.95
CA LYS A 245 32.75 6.37 12.84
C LYS A 245 32.32 5.95 14.24
N PHE A 246 31.36 5.04 14.35
CA PHE A 246 30.94 4.47 15.63
C PHE A 246 32.09 3.70 16.31
N LEU A 247 32.76 2.78 15.59
CA LEU A 247 33.89 2.00 16.12
C LEU A 247 35.09 2.85 16.56
N ASN A 248 35.25 4.05 15.99
CA ASN A 248 36.29 4.98 16.41
C ASN A 248 35.85 5.86 17.60
N GLY A 249 34.54 5.99 17.86
CA GLY A 249 33.96 6.74 18.96
C GLY A 249 33.84 5.94 20.26
N GLU A 250 33.58 4.63 20.16
CA GLU A 250 33.65 3.68 21.27
C GLU A 250 34.88 2.78 21.09
N GLN A 251 35.74 2.61 22.10
CA GLN A 251 36.91 1.72 22.04
C GLN A 251 36.52 0.22 21.98
N ALA A 252 35.87 -0.21 20.89
CA ALA A 252 35.50 -1.61 20.65
C ALA A 252 36.12 -2.10 19.33
N PHE A 253 37.44 -2.29 19.35
CA PHE A 253 38.18 -2.86 18.23
C PHE A 253 38.21 -4.38 18.34
N LEU A 254 37.12 -5.08 17.99
CA LEU A 254 37.17 -6.52 17.73
C LEU A 254 36.34 -6.89 16.48
N SER A 255 37.06 -7.02 15.37
CA SER A 255 36.85 -7.94 14.25
C SER A 255 35.44 -8.55 14.10
N ASN A 256 34.50 -7.81 13.50
CA ASN A 256 33.27 -8.39 12.98
C ASN A 256 33.46 -8.71 11.48
N HIS A 257 33.80 -9.97 11.18
CA HIS A 257 34.15 -10.42 9.83
C HIS A 257 32.96 -10.31 8.84
N ASP A 258 31.73 -10.41 9.35
CA ASP A 258 30.53 -10.48 8.52
C ASP A 258 30.19 -9.13 7.89
N TRP A 259 30.32 -8.02 8.63
CA TRP A 259 30.18 -6.67 8.07
C TRP A 259 31.17 -6.39 6.94
N ASN A 260 32.39 -6.91 7.02
CA ASN A 260 33.36 -6.76 5.93
C ASN A 260 32.95 -7.53 4.65
N GLN A 261 32.16 -8.60 4.75
CA GLN A 261 31.68 -9.31 3.56
C GLN A 261 30.56 -8.56 2.85
N HIS A 262 29.70 -7.85 3.59
CA HIS A 262 28.54 -7.13 3.03
C HIS A 262 28.84 -5.70 2.55
N LEU A 263 29.99 -5.15 2.93
CA LEU A 263 30.42 -3.77 2.63
C LEU A 263 31.57 -3.68 1.60
N ASN A 264 32.05 -4.80 1.06
CA ASN A 264 33.04 -4.90 -0.01
C ASN A 264 32.41 -5.52 -1.27
#